data_AF-A0A091QUQ3-F1
#
_entry.id   AF-A0A091QUQ3-F1
#
_cell.length_a   1.000
_cell.length_b   1.000
_cell.length_c   1.000
_cell.angle_alpha   90.00
_cell.angle_beta   90.00
_cell.angle_gamma   90.00
#
_symmetry.space_group_name_H-M   'P 1'
#
loop_
_entity.id
_entity.type
_entity.pdbx_description
1 polymer ?
#
loop_
_entity_poly.entity_id
_entity_poly.type
_entity_poly.pdbx_seq_one_letter_code
_entity_poly.pdbx_strand_id
1 'polypeptide(L)'
;LCSAVEQDRDISSPKPYWKEFRFDLTQVPAGEAVTAAEFRIYKARGVTRHANSTLHLSIYEVATEHANRESELFLLDVQDLRGGTEGWLVFDVTAASNHWLVERKYNLGLRLYVETDDGHSVDPGSAGLLGRRGPRSKQPFMVTFFRASPGP
;
A
#
# COMPACT_ATOMS: atom_id res chain seq x y z
N LEU A 1 -3.09 -2.09 14.87
CA LEU A 1 -1.99 -2.34 13.92
C LEU A 1 -2.27 -3.65 13.22
N CYS A 2 -2.50 -3.61 11.91
CA CYS A 2 -2.76 -4.81 11.10
C CYS A 2 -1.51 -5.14 10.26
N SER A 3 -1.07 -6.40 10.30
CA SER A 3 0.04 -6.90 9.47
C SER A 3 -0.46 -7.22 8.06
N ALA A 4 0.39 -7.01 7.04
CA ALA A 4 0.05 -7.29 5.65
C ALA A 4 0.33 -8.75 5.24
N VAL A 5 -0.47 -9.27 4.32
CA VAL A 5 -0.12 -10.37 3.39
C VAL A 5 0.29 -9.75 2.07
N GLU A 6 1.34 -10.29 1.44
CA GLU A 6 1.91 -9.72 0.22
C GLU A 6 1.80 -10.68 -0.96
N GLN A 7 1.41 -10.11 -2.10
CA GLN A 7 1.44 -10.78 -3.40
C GLN A 7 2.13 -9.85 -4.40
N ASP A 8 3.06 -10.42 -5.18
CA ASP A 8 3.82 -9.71 -6.21
C ASP A 8 3.35 -10.21 -7.60
N ARG A 9 3.35 -9.33 -8.62
CA ARG A 9 3.17 -9.76 -10.02
C ARG A 9 4.53 -10.23 -10.58
N ASP A 10 4.57 -11.45 -11.11
CA ASP A 10 5.79 -12.15 -11.54
C ASP A 10 6.65 -11.35 -12.53
N ILE A 11 7.98 -11.39 -12.34
CA ILE A 11 9.00 -10.72 -13.17
C ILE A 11 8.93 -11.16 -14.65
N SER A 12 8.37 -12.36 -14.90
CA SER A 12 8.19 -12.95 -16.23
C SER A 12 7.03 -12.36 -17.04
N SER A 13 6.17 -11.55 -16.42
CA SER A 13 5.04 -10.90 -17.09
C SER A 13 5.35 -9.43 -17.40
N PRO A 14 5.01 -8.92 -18.61
CA PRO A 14 5.31 -7.55 -18.98
C PRO A 14 4.59 -6.54 -18.08
N LYS A 15 5.21 -5.36 -17.93
CA LYS A 15 4.78 -4.18 -17.16
C LYS A 15 3.25 -3.92 -17.23
N PRO A 16 2.63 -3.38 -16.17
CA PRO A 16 3.27 -2.73 -15.01
C PRO A 16 3.56 -3.66 -13.81
N TYR A 17 4.67 -3.39 -13.12
CA TYR A 17 5.02 -3.98 -11.83
C TYR A 17 4.22 -3.31 -10.72
N TRP A 18 3.73 -4.13 -9.77
CA TRP A 18 3.06 -3.66 -8.58
C TRP A 18 3.27 -4.65 -7.43
N LYS A 19 3.01 -4.16 -6.22
CA LYS A 19 2.98 -4.97 -5.01
C LYS A 19 1.67 -4.79 -4.27
N GLU A 20 1.04 -5.90 -3.90
CA GLU A 20 -0.25 -5.88 -3.21
C GLU A 20 -0.10 -6.21 -1.73
N PHE A 21 -0.86 -5.50 -0.91
CA PHE A 21 -0.89 -5.63 0.55
C PHE A 21 -2.33 -5.86 1.00
N ARG A 22 -2.59 -6.99 1.65
CA ARG A 22 -3.90 -7.32 2.24
C ARG A 22 -3.80 -7.31 3.75
N PHE A 23 -4.79 -6.74 4.43
CA PHE A 23 -4.77 -6.58 5.89
C PHE A 23 -5.86 -7.40 6.56
N ASP A 24 -5.54 -8.03 7.68
CA ASP A 24 -6.57 -8.62 8.51
C ASP A 24 -7.32 -7.52 9.29
N LEU A 25 -8.58 -7.29 8.93
CA LEU A 25 -9.44 -6.27 9.54
C LEU A 25 -10.23 -6.80 10.75
N THR A 26 -10.03 -8.06 11.17
CA THR A 26 -10.71 -8.62 12.36
C THR A 26 -10.42 -7.83 13.64
N GLN A 27 -9.28 -7.13 13.68
CA GLN A 27 -8.86 -6.27 14.78
C GLN A 27 -9.55 -4.90 14.80
N VAL A 28 -10.35 -4.56 13.78
CA VAL A 28 -11.07 -3.28 13.72
C VAL A 28 -12.41 -3.40 14.46
N PRO A 29 -12.66 -2.57 15.51
CA PRO A 29 -13.92 -2.58 16.26
C PRO A 29 -15.14 -2.45 15.35
N ALA A 30 -16.19 -3.22 15.63
CA ALA A 30 -17.46 -3.09 14.94
C ALA A 30 -18.27 -1.94 15.55
N GLY A 31 -18.81 -1.06 14.71
CA GLY A 31 -19.68 0.05 15.14
C GLY A 31 -18.97 1.38 15.42
N GLU A 32 -17.64 1.44 15.35
CA GLU A 32 -16.89 2.70 15.40
C GLU A 32 -16.60 3.22 13.99
N ALA A 33 -16.75 4.54 13.78
CA ALA A 33 -16.42 5.18 12.52
C ALA A 33 -14.91 5.39 12.41
N VAL A 34 -14.31 4.94 11.29
CA VAL A 34 -12.92 5.24 10.96
C VAL A 34 -12.81 6.72 10.63
N THR A 35 -11.93 7.42 11.35
CA THR A 35 -11.66 8.84 11.11
C THR A 35 -10.44 9.04 10.22
N ALA A 36 -9.49 8.11 10.27
CA ALA A 36 -8.32 8.10 9.42
C ALA A 36 -7.73 6.69 9.34
N ALA A 37 -7.09 6.36 8.23
CA ALA A 37 -6.26 5.17 8.11
C ALA A 37 -4.99 5.48 7.33
N GLU A 38 -3.87 4.95 7.82
CA GLU A 38 -2.55 5.16 7.25
C GLU A 38 -1.90 3.81 6.93
N PHE A 39 -1.48 3.65 5.68
CA PHE A 39 -0.58 2.57 5.28
C PHE A 39 0.86 3.06 5.40
N ARG A 40 1.69 2.32 6.15
CA ARG A 40 3.09 2.66 6.37
C ARG A 40 4.00 1.58 5.79
N ILE A 41 4.93 2.00 4.94
CA ILE A 41 5.94 1.15 4.31
C ILE A 41 7.31 1.79 4.43
N TYR A 42 8.33 0.98 4.75
CA TYR A 42 9.69 1.49 4.90
C TYR A 42 10.41 1.53 3.56
N LYS A 43 10.90 2.71 3.19
CA LYS A 43 11.85 2.91 2.10
C LYS A 43 13.26 2.75 2.65
N ALA A 44 13.92 1.66 2.30
CA ALA A 44 15.36 1.53 2.49
C ALA A 44 16.11 2.45 1.53
N ARG A 45 17.30 2.89 1.94
CA ARG A 45 18.23 3.54 1.04
C ARG A 45 18.53 2.58 -0.11
N GLY A 46 18.14 2.96 -1.32
CA GLY A 46 18.14 2.07 -2.48
C GLY A 46 19.56 1.75 -2.98
N VAL A 47 19.68 0.60 -3.65
CA VAL A 47 20.82 0.24 -4.50
C VAL A 47 20.91 1.25 -5.66
N THR A 48 22.12 1.62 -6.04
CA THR A 48 22.54 2.79 -6.83
C THR A 48 21.76 3.17 -8.10
N ARG A 49 20.95 2.28 -8.69
CA ARG A 49 20.36 2.44 -10.03
C ARG A 49 19.43 3.65 -10.18
N HIS A 50 18.61 3.96 -9.17
CA HIS A 50 17.61 5.05 -9.22
C HIS A 50 17.86 6.13 -8.16
N ALA A 51 19.04 6.17 -7.54
CA ALA A 51 19.30 7.05 -6.40
C ALA A 51 19.12 8.55 -6.74
N ASN A 52 19.40 8.94 -7.99
CA ASN A 52 19.31 10.32 -8.47
C ASN A 52 17.97 10.65 -9.16
N SER A 53 17.16 9.63 -9.46
CA SER A 53 15.86 9.80 -10.11
C SER A 53 14.81 10.25 -9.10
N THR A 54 13.76 10.92 -9.59
CA THR A 54 12.50 11.07 -8.85
C THR A 54 11.65 9.82 -9.08
N LEU A 55 11.04 9.32 -8.01
CA LEU A 55 10.10 8.23 -8.04
C LEU A 55 8.70 8.77 -7.74
N HIS A 56 7.74 8.36 -8.54
CA HIS A 56 6.32 8.60 -8.38
C HIS A 56 5.69 7.32 -7.82
N LEU A 57 5.19 7.39 -6.59
CA LEU A 57 4.55 6.27 -5.92
C LEU A 57 3.05 6.53 -5.89
N SER A 58 2.27 5.57 -6.37
CA SER A 58 0.81 5.64 -6.34
C SER A 58 0.26 4.40 -5.66
N ILE A 59 -0.70 4.62 -4.76
CA ILE A 59 -1.38 3.54 -4.04
C ILE A 59 -2.87 3.54 -4.37
N TYR A 60 -3.38 2.34 -4.65
CA TYR A 60 -4.75 2.12 -5.06
C TYR A 60 -5.43 1.12 -4.14
N GLU A 61 -6.72 1.30 -3.93
CA GLU A 61 -7.62 0.23 -3.47
C GLU A 61 -7.93 -0.70 -4.64
N VAL A 62 -7.90 -2.01 -4.41
CA VAL A 62 -8.47 -3.00 -5.33
C VAL A 62 -9.96 -3.10 -5.03
N ALA A 63 -10.82 -2.63 -5.95
CA ALA A 63 -12.27 -2.62 -5.74
C ALA A 63 -12.93 -3.93 -6.16
N THR A 64 -12.47 -4.50 -7.27
CA THR A 64 -13.02 -5.72 -7.84
C THR A 64 -11.91 -6.55 -8.47
N GLU A 65 -11.79 -7.81 -8.07
CA GLU A 65 -10.94 -8.79 -8.76
C GLU A 65 -11.74 -9.48 -9.87
N HIS A 66 -11.23 -9.41 -11.10
CA HIS A 66 -11.78 -10.14 -12.23
C HIS A 66 -10.82 -11.24 -12.66
N ALA A 67 -11.29 -12.49 -12.74
CA ALA A 67 -10.45 -13.63 -13.12
C ALA A 67 -9.82 -13.49 -14.52
N ASN A 68 -10.42 -12.71 -15.41
CA ASN A 68 -10.02 -12.58 -16.82
C ASN A 68 -9.86 -11.11 -17.30
N ARG A 69 -9.84 -10.13 -16.39
CA ARG A 69 -9.69 -8.70 -16.72
C ARG A 69 -8.79 -7.99 -15.73
N GLU A 70 -8.32 -6.79 -16.09
CA GLU A 70 -7.66 -5.92 -15.13
C GLU A 70 -8.59 -5.62 -13.95
N SER A 71 -8.04 -5.60 -12.74
CA SER A 71 -8.80 -5.26 -11.55
C SER A 71 -9.23 -3.80 -11.62
N GLU A 72 -10.40 -3.50 -11.08
CA GLU A 72 -10.84 -2.13 -10.89
C GLU A 72 -10.05 -1.51 -9.72
N LEU A 73 -9.43 -0.36 -9.97
CA LEU A 73 -8.54 0.32 -9.03
C LEU A 73 -9.06 1.72 -8.71
N PHE A 74 -9.10 2.08 -7.43
CA PHE A 74 -9.36 3.45 -6.99
C PHE A 74 -8.10 4.07 -6.42
N LEU A 75 -7.64 5.19 -6.99
CA LEU A 75 -6.48 5.90 -6.48
C LEU A 75 -6.77 6.46 -5.08
N LEU A 76 -5.90 6.16 -4.12
CA LEU A 76 -6.02 6.63 -2.75
C LEU A 76 -5.07 7.79 -2.46
N ASP A 77 -3.78 7.62 -2.79
CA ASP A 77 -2.76 8.61 -2.49
C ASP A 77 -1.57 8.50 -3.49
N VAL A 78 -0.82 9.59 -3.64
CA VAL A 78 0.35 9.70 -4.51
C VAL A 78 1.47 10.46 -3.80
N GLN A 79 2.71 9.98 -3.92
CA GLN A 79 3.88 10.64 -3.35
C GLN A 79 5.07 10.65 -4.30
N ASP A 80 5.72 11.81 -4.36
CA ASP A 80 6.96 12.01 -5.10
C ASP A 80 8.14 12.07 -4.14
N LEU A 81 9.15 11.26 -4.39
CA LEU A 81 10.38 11.29 -3.61
C LEU A 81 11.62 11.03 -4.46
N ARG A 82 12.77 11.52 -3.98
CA ARG A 82 14.06 11.13 -4.53
C ARG A 82 14.30 9.65 -4.26
N GLY A 83 14.82 8.90 -5.24
CA GLY A 83 15.09 7.47 -5.05
C GLY A 83 16.09 7.17 -3.91
N GLY A 84 16.96 8.14 -3.59
CA GLY A 84 17.88 8.10 -2.45
C GLY A 84 17.25 8.34 -1.08
N THR A 85 15.97 8.73 -0.99
CA THR A 85 15.24 8.90 0.28
C THR A 85 15.22 7.58 1.07
N GLU A 86 15.34 7.70 2.39
CA GLU A 86 15.21 6.60 3.35
C GLU A 86 14.26 7.02 4.47
N GLY A 87 13.40 6.10 4.91
CA GLY A 87 12.47 6.35 6.01
C GLY A 87 11.11 5.68 5.82
N TRP A 88 10.22 5.94 6.76
CA TRP A 88 8.83 5.52 6.65
C TRP A 88 8.08 6.43 5.69
N LEU A 89 7.46 5.84 4.68
CA LEU A 89 6.44 6.49 3.87
C LEU A 89 5.08 6.21 4.51
N VAL A 90 4.19 7.19 4.46
CA VAL A 90 2.87 7.15 5.09
C VAL A 90 1.85 7.56 4.04
N PHE A 91 1.00 6.64 3.62
CA PHE A 91 -0.05 6.89 2.64
C PHE A 91 -1.42 6.96 3.32
N ASP A 92 -2.25 7.92 2.90
CA ASP A 92 -3.65 7.96 3.31
C ASP A 92 -4.44 6.86 2.61
N VAL A 93 -5.06 5.97 3.40
CA VAL A 93 -5.90 4.86 2.94
C VAL A 93 -7.27 4.88 3.61
N THR A 94 -7.69 6.05 4.10
CA THR A 94 -8.93 6.25 4.84
C THR A 94 -10.15 5.84 4.02
N ALA A 95 -10.17 6.16 2.72
CA ALA A 95 -11.27 5.78 1.83
C ALA A 95 -11.42 4.25 1.74
N ALA A 96 -10.33 3.53 1.49
CA ALA A 96 -10.34 2.07 1.41
C ALA A 96 -10.74 1.43 2.75
N SER A 97 -10.20 1.92 3.87
CA SER A 97 -10.57 1.42 5.20
C SER A 97 -12.05 1.62 5.52
N ASN A 98 -12.68 2.70 5.04
CA ASN A 98 -14.12 2.92 5.20
C ASN A 98 -14.93 1.95 4.33
N HIS A 99 -14.54 1.74 3.07
CA HIS A 99 -15.21 0.80 2.17
C HIS A 99 -15.20 -0.63 2.71
N TRP A 100 -14.04 -1.12 3.16
CA TRP A 100 -13.93 -2.49 3.69
C TRP A 100 -14.74 -2.72 4.97
N LEU A 101 -15.07 -1.67 5.73
CA LEU A 101 -15.87 -1.81 6.95
C LEU A 101 -17.36 -1.93 6.69
N VAL A 102 -17.85 -1.33 5.61
CA VAL A 102 -19.23 -1.52 5.15
C VAL A 102 -19.44 -2.96 4.71
N GLU A 103 -18.46 -3.52 3.98
CA GLU A 103 -18.52 -4.88 3.46
C GLU A 103 -17.27 -5.69 3.82
N ARG A 104 -17.19 -6.14 5.09
CA ARG A 104 -16.05 -6.87 5.68
C ARG A 104 -15.57 -8.11 4.91
N LYS A 105 -16.32 -8.56 3.91
CA LYS A 105 -15.99 -9.71 3.05
C LYS A 105 -15.07 -9.34 1.88
N TYR A 106 -14.89 -8.05 1.57
CA TYR A 106 -14.19 -7.59 0.36
C TYR A 106 -12.93 -6.75 0.64
N ASN A 107 -12.09 -7.15 1.61
CA ASN A 107 -10.73 -6.62 1.64
C ASN A 107 -9.90 -7.29 0.52
N LEU A 108 -9.92 -6.68 -0.66
CA LEU A 108 -9.14 -7.12 -1.82
C LEU A 108 -7.72 -6.52 -1.82
N GLY A 109 -7.43 -5.63 -0.88
CA GLY A 109 -6.08 -5.11 -0.61
C GLY A 109 -5.76 -3.77 -1.28
N LEU A 110 -4.52 -3.36 -1.07
CA LEU A 110 -3.91 -2.16 -1.64
C LEU A 110 -2.88 -2.55 -2.68
N ARG A 111 -2.82 -1.86 -3.82
CA ARG A 111 -1.73 -2.00 -4.79
C ARG A 111 -0.85 -0.77 -4.81
N LEU A 112 0.45 -1.00 -4.66
CA LEU A 112 1.49 0.02 -4.73
C LEU A 112 2.25 -0.10 -6.05
N TYR A 113 2.28 1.01 -6.79
CA TYR A 113 3.05 1.18 -8.01
C TYR A 113 4.19 2.15 -7.76
N VAL A 114 5.27 1.96 -8.51
CA VAL A 114 6.41 2.87 -8.55
C VAL A 114 6.74 3.14 -10.00
N GLU A 115 6.84 4.42 -10.35
CA GLU A 115 7.24 4.87 -11.67
C GLU A 115 8.39 5.87 -11.54
N THR A 116 9.26 5.93 -12.54
CA THR A 116 10.21 7.03 -12.70
C THR A 116 9.53 8.22 -13.37
N ASP A 117 10.20 9.37 -13.35
CA ASP A 117 9.76 10.63 -13.97
C ASP A 117 9.51 10.52 -15.49
N ASP A 118 10.18 9.59 -16.16
CA ASP A 118 9.96 9.24 -17.57
C ASP A 118 8.89 8.14 -17.79
N GLY A 119 8.14 7.78 -16.74
CA GLY A 119 6.99 6.87 -16.81
C GLY A 119 7.35 5.38 -16.85
N HIS A 120 8.60 5.00 -16.53
CA HIS A 120 8.94 3.58 -16.45
C HIS A 120 8.47 2.98 -15.13
N SER A 121 7.59 1.97 -15.23
CA SER A 121 7.26 1.12 -14.08
C SER A 121 8.51 0.42 -13.53
N VAL A 122 8.70 0.54 -12.21
CA VAL A 122 9.77 -0.02 -11.41
C VAL A 122 9.16 -1.00 -10.40
N ASP A 123 9.81 -2.16 -10.22
CA ASP A 123 9.45 -3.07 -9.14
C ASP A 123 9.62 -2.37 -7.76
N PRO A 124 8.58 -2.33 -6.90
CA PRO A 124 8.65 -1.69 -5.58
C PRO A 124 9.82 -2.19 -4.72
N GLY A 125 10.12 -3.50 -4.76
CA GLY A 125 11.24 -4.07 -4.01
C GLY A 125 12.59 -3.54 -4.50
N SER A 126 12.77 -3.45 -5.81
CA SER A 126 13.95 -2.88 -6.48
C SER A 126 14.10 -1.39 -6.24
N ALA A 127 12.99 -0.66 -6.04
CA ALA A 127 12.99 0.74 -5.59
C ALA A 127 13.40 0.88 -4.10
N GLY A 128 13.53 -0.22 -3.36
CA GLY A 128 13.91 -0.25 -1.95
C GLY A 128 12.72 -0.17 -0.98
N LEU A 129 11.50 -0.40 -1.45
CA LEU A 129 10.33 -0.51 -0.57
C LEU A 129 10.33 -1.90 0.08
N LEU A 130 10.46 -1.93 1.41
CA LEU A 130 10.58 -3.17 2.15
C LEU A 130 9.21 -3.80 2.38
N GLY A 131 9.08 -5.03 1.92
CA GLY A 131 7.94 -5.87 2.22
C GLY A 131 8.13 -6.76 3.46
N ARG A 132 7.25 -7.75 3.61
CA ARG A 132 7.14 -8.71 4.71
C ARG A 132 8.36 -9.63 4.83
N ARG A 133 9.15 -9.77 3.76
CA ARG A 133 10.43 -10.50 3.81
C ARG A 133 11.59 -9.65 4.35
N GLY A 134 11.38 -8.34 4.54
CA GLY A 134 12.37 -7.44 5.15
C GLY A 134 12.49 -7.61 6.67
N PRO A 135 13.40 -6.83 7.31
CA PRO A 135 13.56 -6.83 8.77
C PRO A 135 12.24 -6.60 9.48
N ARG A 136 11.94 -7.39 10.51
CA ARG A 136 10.64 -7.37 11.21
C ARG A 136 10.22 -5.97 11.70
N SER A 137 11.17 -5.16 12.17
CA SER A 137 10.92 -3.78 12.62
C SER A 137 10.65 -2.78 11.50
N LYS A 138 10.77 -3.19 10.23
CA LYS A 138 10.58 -2.37 9.03
C LYS A 138 9.54 -2.96 8.07
N GLN A 139 8.78 -3.95 8.53
CA GLN A 139 7.70 -4.54 7.75
C GLN A 139 6.51 -3.57 7.63
N PRO A 140 5.79 -3.59 6.50
CA PRO A 140 4.67 -2.70 6.28
C PRO A 140 3.48 -3.03 7.17
N PHE A 141 2.74 -1.99 7.58
CA PHE A 141 1.58 -2.13 8.45
C PHE A 141 0.55 -1.03 8.17
N MET A 142 -0.68 -1.28 8.59
CA MET A 142 -1.73 -0.27 8.59
C MET A 142 -2.08 0.16 10.02
N VAL A 143 -2.27 1.48 10.19
CA VAL A 143 -2.82 2.12 11.40
C VAL A 143 -4.19 2.65 11.05
N THR A 144 -5.16 2.46 11.95
CA THR A 144 -6.51 3.01 11.80
C THR A 144 -6.88 3.75 13.06
N PHE A 145 -7.47 4.92 12.90
CA PHE A 145 -7.93 5.81 13.95
C PHE A 145 -9.46 5.81 13.96
N PHE A 146 -10.01 5.78 15.17
CA PHE A 146 -11.45 5.67 15.39
C PHE A 146 -11.95 6.82 16.24
N ARG A 147 -13.19 7.22 15.98
CA ARG A 147 -13.91 8.08 16.91
C ARG A 147 -14.55 7.21 17.98
N ALA A 148 -14.09 7.36 19.23
CA ALA A 148 -14.75 6.75 20.37
C ALA A 148 -16.19 7.25 20.48
N SER A 149 -17.13 6.32 20.63
CA SER A 149 -18.51 6.65 21.03
C SER A 149 -18.48 7.37 22.37
N PRO A 150 -19.27 8.43 22.59
CA PRO A 150 -19.54 8.90 23.95
C PRO A 150 -20.07 7.70 24.74
N GLY A 151 -19.40 7.33 25.84
CA GLY A 151 -19.89 6.27 26.72
C GLY A 151 -21.29 6.59 27.25
N PRO A 152 -22.04 5.57 27.68
CA PRO A 152 -23.37 5.76 28.27
C PRO A 152 -23.34 6.68 29.50
#